data_AF-A0A2V6JZ34-F1
#
_entry.id   AF-A0A2V6JZ34-F1
#
_cell.length_a   1.000
_cell.length_b   1.000
_cell.length_c   1.000
_cell.angle_alpha   90.00
_cell.angle_beta   90.00
_cell.angle_gamma   90.00
#
_symmetry.space_group_name_H-M   'P 1'
#
loop_
_entity.id
_entity.type
_entity.pdbx_description
1 polymer ?
#
loop_
_entity_poly.entity_id
_entity_poly.type
_entity_poly.pdbx_seq_one_letter_code
_entity_poly.pdbx_strand_id
1 'polypeptide(L)'
;MLFGEIIKMAWSSLGANKLRSVLTMLGITIGVFSVISVMTAIGALQYSIENGISFLGSNIFQFAKYPANMSASGDLREKFRNRHDITYKQALHYYRLMEGEAREICLKS
;
A
#
# COMPACT_ATOMS: atom_id res chain seq x y z
N MET A 1 45.60 22.53 -11.92
CA MET A 1 45.34 23.71 -12.79
C MET A 1 44.65 23.36 -14.11
N LEU A 2 44.58 22.09 -14.53
CA LEU A 2 43.84 21.68 -15.75
C LEU A 2 42.31 21.60 -15.61
N PHE A 3 41.79 21.09 -14.50
CA PHE A 3 40.36 20.77 -14.37
C PHE A 3 39.45 22.02 -14.46
N GLY A 4 39.88 23.13 -13.87
CA GLY A 4 39.16 24.40 -13.91
C GLY A 4 39.12 25.02 -15.32
N GLU A 5 40.20 24.90 -16.09
CA GLU A 5 40.26 25.38 -17.48
C GLU A 5 39.35 24.55 -18.40
N ILE A 6 39.32 23.22 -18.22
CA ILE A 6 38.46 22.31 -18.98
C ILE A 6 36.98 22.64 -18.73
N ILE A 7 36.57 22.85 -17.48
CA ILE A 7 35.19 23.25 -17.13
C ILE A 7 34.84 24.60 -17.77
N LYS A 8 35.76 25.57 -17.69
CA LYS A 8 35.55 26.91 -18.25
C LYS A 8 35.43 26.88 -19.77
N MET A 9 36.23 26.06 -20.45
CA MET A 9 36.16 25.84 -21.89
C MET A 9 34.85 25.14 -22.28
N ALA A 10 34.45 24.08 -21.57
CA ALA A 10 33.20 23.36 -21.83
C ALA A 10 31.96 24.27 -21.70
N TRP A 11 31.91 25.13 -20.67
CA TRP A 11 30.82 26.09 -20.52
C TRP A 11 30.76 27.11 -21.65
N SER A 12 31.92 27.61 -22.09
CA SER A 12 32.00 28.51 -23.24
C SER A 12 31.50 27.84 -24.53
N SER A 13 31.90 26.58 -24.77
CA SER A 13 31.46 25.81 -25.94
C SER A 13 29.98 25.47 -25.92
N LEU A 14 29.41 25.16 -24.74
CA LEU A 14 27.98 24.87 -24.60
C LEU A 14 27.12 26.12 -24.89
N GLY A 15 27.61 27.29 -24.49
CA GLY A 15 26.99 28.60 -24.73
C GLY A 15 27.12 29.12 -26.16
N ALA A 16 28.10 28.63 -26.94
CA ALA A 16 28.31 29.02 -28.33
C ALA A 16 27.19 28.56 -29.28
N ASN A 17 26.51 27.44 -28.95
CA ASN A 17 25.37 26.96 -29.73
C ASN A 17 24.15 26.64 -28.87
N LYS A 18 23.49 27.70 -28.41
CA LYS A 18 22.39 27.65 -27.44
C LYS A 18 21.22 26.75 -27.87
N LEU A 19 20.80 26.82 -29.14
CA LEU A 19 19.66 26.04 -29.64
C LEU A 19 19.93 24.54 -29.57
N ARG A 20 21.13 24.11 -30.00
CA ARG A 20 21.52 22.70 -29.99
C ARG A 20 21.64 22.17 -28.57
N SER A 21 22.36 22.89 -27.71
CA SER A 21 22.61 22.46 -26.33
C SER A 21 21.33 22.42 -25.49
N VAL A 22 20.39 23.36 -25.70
CA VAL A 22 19.12 23.37 -24.97
C VAL A 22 18.23 22.20 -25.41
N LEU A 23 18.11 21.93 -26.71
CA LEU A 23 17.25 20.86 -27.20
C LEU A 23 17.72 19.48 -26.72
N THR A 24 19.04 19.24 -26.66
CA THR A 24 19.58 17.98 -26.15
C THR A 24 19.38 17.82 -24.64
N MET A 25 19.60 18.88 -23.85
CA MET A 25 19.35 18.85 -22.40
C MET A 25 17.86 18.64 -22.10
N LEU A 26 16.96 19.29 -22.83
CA LEU A 26 15.52 19.10 -22.68
C LEU A 26 15.10 17.67 -23.04
N GLY A 27 15.62 17.09 -24.12
CA GLY A 27 15.33 15.71 -24.50
C GLY A 27 15.71 14.71 -23.41
N ILE A 28 16.92 14.83 -22.86
CA ILE A 28 17.40 13.93 -21.79
C ILE A 28 16.60 14.11 -20.50
N THR A 29 16.33 15.36 -20.09
CA THR A 29 15.59 15.65 -18.86
C THR A 29 14.15 15.14 -18.93
N ILE A 30 13.43 15.38 -20.03
CA ILE A 30 12.07 14.88 -20.23
C ILE A 30 12.07 13.34 -20.27
N GLY A 31 13.05 12.73 -20.94
CA GLY A 31 13.18 11.28 -21.03
C GLY A 31 13.34 10.61 -19.66
N VAL A 32 14.31 11.08 -18.87
CA VAL A 32 14.57 10.54 -17.53
C VAL A 32 13.40 10.83 -16.59
N PHE A 33 12.81 12.03 -16.67
CA PHE A 33 11.66 12.40 -15.84
C PHE A 33 10.46 11.49 -16.07
N SER A 34 10.14 11.17 -17.34
CA SER A 34 9.06 10.25 -17.69
C SER A 34 9.24 8.86 -17.08
N VAL A 35 10.44 8.28 -17.21
CA VAL A 35 10.74 6.95 -16.67
C VAL A 35 10.62 6.93 -15.15
N ILE A 36 11.20 7.91 -14.45
CA ILE A 36 11.11 8.01 -12.99
C ILE A 36 9.65 8.18 -12.54
N SER A 37 8.88 9.02 -13.24
CA SER A 37 7.47 9.27 -12.94
C SER A 37 6.64 7.99 -13.03
N VAL A 38 6.79 7.21 -14.11
CA VAL A 38 6.04 5.96 -14.31
C VAL A 38 6.41 4.93 -13.25
N MET A 39 7.70 4.74 -12.97
CA MET A 39 8.16 3.82 -11.93
C MET A 39 7.58 4.19 -10.55
N THR A 40 7.55 5.48 -10.23
CA THR A 40 6.98 5.97 -8.97
C THR A 40 5.47 5.75 -8.92
N ALA A 41 4.74 6.07 -10.00
CA ALA A 41 3.29 5.89 -10.07
C ALA A 41 2.89 4.40 -9.91
N ILE A 42 3.63 3.50 -10.56
CA ILE A 42 3.42 2.05 -10.42
C ILE A 42 3.66 1.60 -8.98
N GLY A 43 4.74 2.08 -8.34
CA GLY A 43 5.00 1.80 -6.92
C GLY A 43 3.87 2.29 -6.00
N ALA A 44 3.39 3.51 -6.21
CA ALA A 44 2.27 4.08 -5.44
C ALA A 44 0.96 3.32 -5.64
N LEU A 45 0.66 2.88 -6.87
CA LEU A 45 -0.50 2.05 -7.16
C LEU A 45 -0.40 0.68 -6.50
N GLN A 46 0.73 0.00 -6.62
CA GLN A 46 0.95 -1.29 -5.95
C GLN A 46 0.77 -1.17 -4.43
N TYR A 47 1.36 -0.13 -3.82
CA TYR A 47 1.17 0.13 -2.39
C TYR A 47 -0.29 0.39 -2.03
N SER A 48 -1.01 1.16 -2.84
CA SER A 48 -2.43 1.45 -2.60
C SER A 48 -3.30 0.21 -2.74
N ILE A 49 -3.02 -0.64 -3.72
CA ILE A 49 -3.71 -1.91 -3.95
C ILE A 49 -3.40 -2.90 -2.83
N GLU A 50 -2.14 -3.05 -2.44
CA GLU A 50 -1.74 -3.94 -1.36
C GLU A 50 -2.37 -3.52 -0.03
N ASN A 51 -2.45 -2.22 0.26
CA ASN A 51 -3.14 -1.72 1.45
C ASN A 51 -4.67 -1.89 1.37
N GLY A 52 -5.27 -1.61 0.21
CA GLY A 52 -6.71 -1.77 0.00
C GLY A 52 -7.16 -3.22 0.11
N ILE A 53 -6.39 -4.15 -0.48
CA ILE A 53 -6.63 -5.60 -0.37
C ILE A 53 -6.25 -6.11 1.02
N SER A 54 -5.18 -5.62 1.65
CA SER A 54 -4.84 -6.01 3.03
C SER A 54 -5.91 -5.60 4.02
N PHE A 55 -6.56 -4.45 3.79
CA PHE A 55 -7.75 -4.06 4.54
C PHE A 55 -8.93 -4.98 4.23
N LEU A 56 -9.19 -5.30 2.95
CA LEU A 56 -10.33 -6.12 2.54
C LEU A 56 -10.19 -7.62 2.87
N GLY A 57 -8.97 -8.15 3.02
CA GLY A 57 -8.73 -9.59 3.10
C GLY A 57 -7.68 -10.07 4.12
N SER A 58 -6.80 -9.22 4.65
CA SER A 58 -5.66 -9.69 5.45
C SER A 58 -5.77 -9.45 6.96
N ASN A 59 -6.64 -8.55 7.44
CA ASN A 59 -6.69 -8.21 8.87
C ASN A 59 -8.08 -7.91 9.44
N ILE A 60 -9.16 -8.49 8.90
CA ILE A 60 -10.50 -8.39 9.53
C ILE A 60 -10.83 -9.72 10.21
N PHE A 61 -10.45 -9.85 11.49
CA PHE A 61 -10.96 -10.94 12.32
C PHE A 61 -12.42 -10.66 12.69
N GLN A 62 -13.35 -11.24 11.93
CA GLN A 62 -14.79 -11.13 12.20
C GLN A 62 -15.22 -12.20 13.21
N PHE A 63 -15.59 -11.78 14.42
CA PHE A 63 -16.11 -12.66 15.46
C PHE A 63 -17.63 -12.59 15.50
N ALA A 64 -18.31 -13.68 15.14
CA ALA A 64 -19.77 -13.78 15.17
C ALA A 64 -20.20 -15.18 15.64
N LYS A 65 -21.37 -15.27 16.30
CA LYS A 65 -21.97 -16.54 16.77
C LYS A 65 -22.17 -17.54 15.63
N TYR A 66 -22.42 -17.05 14.43
CA TYR A 66 -22.56 -17.81 13.19
C TYR A 66 -21.44 -17.44 12.22
N PRO A 67 -20.67 -18.41 11.69
CA PRO A 67 -19.59 -18.13 10.76
C PRO A 67 -20.12 -17.59 9.42
N ALA A 68 -19.35 -16.71 8.76
CA ALA A 68 -19.76 -16.01 7.53
C ALA A 68 -19.92 -16.96 6.32
N ASN A 69 -19.27 -18.13 6.34
CA ASN A 69 -19.42 -19.19 5.34
C ASN A 69 -20.50 -20.20 5.81
N MET A 70 -21.76 -19.86 5.55
CA MET A 70 -22.90 -20.74 5.82
C MET A 70 -22.92 -21.95 4.86
N SER A 71 -22.07 -22.92 5.14
CA SER A 71 -22.22 -24.32 4.71
C SER A 71 -21.98 -25.23 5.92
N ALA A 72 -22.71 -24.97 7.00
CA ALA A 72 -22.67 -25.78 8.21
C ALA A 72 -23.70 -26.92 8.09
N SER A 73 -23.21 -28.08 7.65
CA SER A 73 -23.98 -29.33 7.59
C SER A 73 -24.54 -29.70 8.98
N GLY A 74 -25.69 -30.38 9.01
CA GLY A 74 -26.68 -30.39 10.10
C GLY A 74 -26.20 -30.55 11.55
N ASP A 75 -25.11 -31.28 11.78
CA ASP A 75 -24.56 -31.53 13.13
C ASP A 75 -23.86 -30.31 13.75
N LEU A 76 -23.32 -29.43 12.91
CA LEU A 76 -22.66 -28.20 13.33
C LEU A 76 -23.70 -27.10 13.68
N ARG A 77 -24.87 -27.14 13.04
CA ARG A 77 -25.98 -26.19 13.25
C ARG A 77 -26.62 -26.33 14.64
N GLU A 78 -26.73 -27.55 15.15
CA GLU A 78 -27.17 -27.85 16.53
C GLU A 78 -26.19 -27.23 17.55
N LYS A 79 -24.88 -27.45 17.34
CA LYS A 79 -23.81 -26.90 18.21
C LYS A 79 -23.79 -25.37 18.20
N PHE A 80 -24.00 -24.73 17.05
CA PHE A 80 -24.09 -23.27 16.97
C PHE A 80 -25.35 -22.70 17.63
N ARG A 81 -26.48 -23.43 17.56
CA ARG A 81 -27.73 -23.04 18.21
C ARG A 81 -27.64 -23.09 19.74
N ASN A 82 -26.89 -24.04 20.28
CA ASN A 82 -26.68 -24.20 21.72
C ASN A 82 -25.51 -23.38 22.31
N ARG A 83 -24.81 -22.58 21.49
CA ARG A 83 -23.79 -21.65 22.01
C ARG A 83 -24.48 -20.44 22.66
N HIS A 84 -24.05 -20.10 23.87
CA HIS A 84 -24.46 -18.88 24.55
C HIS A 84 -24.13 -17.64 23.71
N ASP A 85 -25.01 -16.64 23.76
CA ASP A 85 -24.78 -15.37 23.07
C ASP A 85 -23.56 -14.66 23.65
N ILE A 86 -22.75 -14.09 22.76
CA ILE A 86 -21.54 -13.36 23.12
C ILE A 86 -21.98 -12.06 23.79
N THR A 87 -21.67 -11.93 25.08
CA THR A 87 -21.98 -10.70 25.82
C THR A 87 -20.93 -9.63 25.51
N TYR A 88 -21.34 -8.36 25.44
CA TYR A 88 -20.47 -7.22 25.16
C TYR A 88 -19.19 -7.18 26.02
N LYS A 89 -19.29 -7.57 27.30
CA LYS A 89 -18.14 -7.66 28.21
C LYS A 89 -17.09 -8.70 27.78
N GLN A 90 -17.53 -9.83 27.22
CA GLN A 90 -16.65 -10.88 26.72
C GLN A 90 -15.95 -10.46 25.43
N ALA A 91 -16.65 -9.73 24.56
CA ALA A 91 -16.06 -9.17 23.35
C ALA A 91 -14.95 -8.16 23.68
N LEU A 92 -15.19 -7.28 24.66
CA LEU A 92 -14.19 -6.29 25.11
C LEU A 92 -12.96 -6.96 25.76
N HIS A 93 -13.19 -8.02 26.53
CA HIS A 93 -12.09 -8.80 27.13
C HIS A 93 -11.21 -9.46 26.05
N TYR A 94 -11.83 -9.98 24.99
CA TYR A 94 -11.10 -10.58 23.86
C TYR A 94 -10.38 -9.53 23.00
N TYR A 95 -10.99 -8.36 22.79
CA TYR A 95 -10.33 -7.22 22.12
C TYR A 95 -9.01 -6.85 22.80
N ARG A 96 -9.02 -6.77 24.14
CA ARG A 96 -7.82 -6.48 24.93
C ARG A 96 -6.76 -7.59 24.85
N LEU A 97 -7.15 -8.83 24.60
CA LEU A 97 -6.21 -9.95 24.38
C LEU A 97 -5.60 -9.93 22.97
N MET A 98 -6.28 -9.31 22.00
CA MET A 98 -5.85 -9.22 20.58
C MET A 98 -5.19 -7.89 20.19
N GLU A 99 -4.94 -7.02 21.18
CA GLU A 99 -4.42 -5.64 21.02
C GLU A 99 -3.00 -5.57 20.41
N GLY A 100 -2.40 -6.70 20.02
CA GLY A 100 -1.11 -6.80 19.33
C GLY A 100 -1.14 -7.39 17.92
N GLU A 101 -2.28 -7.87 17.42
CA GLU A 101 -2.35 -8.61 16.14
C GLU A 101 -3.48 -8.14 15.21
N ALA A 102 -4.58 -7.59 15.74
CA ALA A 102 -5.74 -7.20 14.93
C ALA A 102 -5.91 -5.68 14.84
N ARG A 103 -5.96 -5.15 13.62
CA ARG A 103 -6.00 -3.70 13.34
C ARG A 103 -7.42 -3.10 13.36
N GLU A 104 -8.46 -3.91 13.11
CA GLU A 104 -9.87 -3.52 13.14
C GLU A 104 -10.73 -4.74 13.57
N ILE A 105 -11.42 -4.68 14.72
CA ILE A 105 -12.32 -5.75 15.19
C ILE A 105 -13.76 -5.24 15.11
N CYS A 106 -14.48 -5.65 14.06
CA CYS A 106 -15.90 -5.34 13.90
C CYS A 106 -16.76 -6.41 14.59
N LEU A 107 -17.52 -5.98 15.60
CA LEU A 107 -18.56 -6.79 16.22
C LEU A 107 -19.76 -6.83 15.26
N LYS A 108 -20.05 -7.98 14.66
CA LYS A 108 -21.30 -8.16 13.92
C LYS A 108 -22.41 -8.38 14.93
N SER A 109 -23.16 -7.32 15.22
CA SER A 109 -24.45 -7.38 15.94
C SER A 109 -25.42 -8.30 15.22
#